data_AF-A0A2J0N316-F1
#
_entry.id   AF-A0A2J0N316-F1
#
_cell.length_a   1.000
_cell.length_b   1.000
_cell.length_c   1.000
_cell.angle_alpha   90.00
_cell.angle_beta   90.00
_cell.angle_gamma   90.00
#
_symmetry.space_group_name_H-M   'P 1'
#
loop_
_entity.id
_entity.type
_entity.pdbx_description
1 polymer ?
#
loop_
_entity_poly.entity_id
_entity_poly.type
_entity_poly.pdbx_seq_one_letter_code
_entity_poly.pdbx_strand_id
1 'polypeptide(L)'
;YPANTPVDGGAIIQGNVGIGTTAPGAKLDIQGGDVLISSSAPGVARIQLQGNNSDGVGYIGNPTNYSLQFFTNGIANPRMTIKNNGNVGIGTTGPGTKLHLHDGVFRVTTTSANTYLMQAF
;
A
#
# COMPACT_ATOMS: atom_id res chain seq x y z
N TYR A 1 32.80 3.08 -17.93
CA TYR A 1 31.59 3.83 -18.32
C TYR A 1 30.83 4.17 -17.05
N PRO A 2 30.53 5.42 -16.70
CA PRO A 2 29.65 5.65 -15.55
C PRO A 2 28.25 5.15 -15.95
N ALA A 3 27.61 4.41 -15.03
CA ALA A 3 26.35 3.70 -15.22
C ALA A 3 25.14 4.65 -15.32
N ASN A 4 25.14 5.51 -16.33
CA ASN A 4 24.20 6.63 -16.47
C ASN A 4 23.59 6.69 -17.88
N THR A 5 23.74 5.64 -18.69
CA THR A 5 23.02 5.53 -19.97
C THR A 5 21.65 4.93 -19.69
N PRO A 6 20.54 5.65 -19.95
CA PRO A 6 19.23 5.03 -19.93
C PRO A 6 19.23 3.88 -20.94
N VAL A 7 18.76 2.70 -20.55
CA VAL A 7 18.53 1.61 -21.50
C VAL A 7 17.34 1.95 -22.41
N ASP A 8 17.36 1.50 -23.67
CA ASP A 8 16.31 1.56 -24.70
C ASP A 8 15.06 2.40 -24.37
N GLY A 9 15.06 3.66 -24.82
CA GLY A 9 13.90 4.55 -24.73
C GLY A 9 13.56 5.05 -23.31
N GLY A 10 14.38 4.73 -22.31
CA GLY A 10 14.20 5.16 -20.92
C GLY A 10 14.78 6.54 -20.61
N ALA A 11 14.57 7.00 -19.38
CA ALA A 11 15.15 8.23 -18.83
C ALA A 11 15.84 7.94 -17.49
N ILE A 12 16.99 8.58 -17.26
CA ILE A 12 17.64 8.67 -15.95
C ILE A 12 17.58 10.14 -15.53
N ILE A 13 16.84 10.42 -14.46
CA ILE A 13 16.65 11.78 -13.94
C ILE A 13 17.29 11.86 -12.55
N GLN A 14 18.30 12.71 -12.40
CA GLN A 14 18.99 12.93 -11.12
C GLN A 14 18.23 13.89 -10.19
N GLY A 15 17.45 14.80 -10.80
CA GLY A 15 16.60 15.78 -10.12
C GLY A 15 15.26 15.22 -9.65
N ASN A 16 14.33 16.10 -9.31
CA ASN A 16 12.95 15.74 -9.00
C ASN A 16 12.10 15.77 -10.28
N VAL A 17 11.14 14.87 -10.36
CA VAL A 17 10.16 14.77 -11.44
C VAL A 17 8.79 15.19 -10.89
N GLY A 18 8.21 16.24 -11.49
CA GLY A 18 6.83 16.65 -11.23
C GLY A 18 5.91 16.21 -12.35
N ILE A 19 4.76 15.63 -12.01
CA ILE A 19 3.65 15.41 -12.94
C ILE A 19 2.43 16.11 -12.36
N GLY A 20 1.90 17.11 -13.08
CA GLY A 20 0.79 17.94 -12.60
C GLY A 20 1.16 18.97 -11.53
N THR A 21 2.45 19.19 -11.27
CA THR A 21 2.97 20.18 -10.32
C THR A 21 4.17 20.93 -10.89
N THR A 22 4.32 22.21 -10.53
CA THR A 22 5.47 23.05 -10.91
C THR A 22 6.55 23.12 -9.83
N ALA A 23 6.27 22.62 -8.62
CA ALA A 23 7.18 22.64 -7.49
C ALA A 23 7.25 21.26 -6.80
N PRO A 24 7.94 20.27 -7.40
CA PRO A 24 7.98 18.90 -6.88
C PRO A 24 8.68 18.83 -5.51
N GLY A 25 7.95 18.39 -4.48
CA GLY A 25 8.45 18.27 -3.11
C GLY A 25 9.25 16.99 -2.83
N ALA A 26 9.20 16.01 -3.72
CA ALA A 26 9.91 14.74 -3.62
C ALA A 26 10.54 14.37 -4.98
N LYS A 27 11.34 13.29 -5.00
CA LYS A 27 12.00 12.82 -6.23
C LYS A 27 11.02 12.50 -7.36
N LEU A 28 9.85 11.98 -7.00
CA LEU A 28 8.69 11.89 -7.87
C LEU A 28 7.50 12.45 -7.10
N ASP A 29 6.91 13.52 -7.61
CA ASP A 29 5.73 14.17 -7.04
C ASP A 29 4.65 14.27 -8.12
N ILE A 30 3.49 13.68 -7.84
CA ILE A 30 2.38 13.56 -8.78
C ILE A 30 1.16 14.19 -8.13
N GLN A 31 0.64 15.26 -8.73
CA GLN A 31 -0.54 15.96 -8.25
C GLN A 31 -1.70 15.81 -9.25
N GLY A 32 -2.89 15.52 -8.73
CA GLY A 32 -4.13 15.48 -9.51
C GLY A 32 -4.33 14.25 -10.41
N GLY A 33 -3.56 13.18 -10.25
CA GLY A 33 -3.66 12.00 -11.10
C GLY A 33 -3.36 10.68 -10.41
N ASP A 34 -3.77 9.60 -11.07
CA ASP A 34 -3.48 8.22 -10.68
C ASP A 34 -2.09 7.78 -11.14
N VAL A 35 -1.51 6.81 -10.43
CA VAL A 35 -0.30 6.10 -10.86
C VAL A 35 -0.67 4.69 -11.29
N LEU A 36 -0.65 4.41 -12.58
CA LEU A 36 -0.83 3.06 -13.11
C LEU A 36 0.51 2.34 -13.21
N ILE A 37 0.68 1.29 -12.43
CA ILE A 37 1.81 0.35 -12.55
C ILE A 37 1.23 -0.97 -13.02
N SER A 38 1.53 -1.32 -14.27
CA SER A 38 1.03 -2.53 -14.93
C SER A 38 2.17 -3.29 -15.58
N SER A 39 2.02 -4.60 -15.72
CA SER A 39 2.93 -5.45 -16.47
C SER A 39 2.14 -6.32 -17.43
N SER A 40 2.63 -6.49 -18.67
CA SER A 40 2.10 -7.49 -19.59
C SER A 40 2.57 -8.89 -19.19
N ALA A 41 1.78 -9.91 -19.52
CA ALA A 41 2.01 -11.28 -19.04
C ALA A 41 3.35 -11.87 -19.53
N PRO A 42 4.03 -12.71 -18.70
CA PRO A 42 3.72 -13.04 -17.30
C PRO A 42 4.55 -12.18 -16.33
N GLY A 43 4.41 -10.85 -16.37
CA GLY A 43 5.06 -9.95 -15.43
C GLY A 43 4.26 -9.73 -14.13
N VAL A 44 4.96 -9.31 -13.07
CA VAL A 44 4.38 -8.80 -11.83
C VAL A 44 4.52 -7.28 -11.81
N ALA A 45 3.40 -6.56 -11.74
CA ALA A 45 3.38 -5.16 -11.39
C ALA A 45 3.66 -5.03 -9.89
N ARG A 46 4.70 -4.27 -9.52
CA ARG A 46 5.14 -4.14 -8.13
C ARG A 46 5.40 -2.69 -7.76
N ILE A 47 5.04 -2.34 -6.53
CA ILE A 47 5.60 -1.20 -5.81
C ILE A 47 6.55 -1.81 -4.79
N GLN A 48 7.86 -1.56 -4.94
CA GLN A 48 8.87 -1.98 -3.98
C GLN A 48 9.26 -0.79 -3.11
N LEU A 49 9.02 -0.90 -1.81
CA LEU A 49 9.45 0.09 -0.82
C LEU A 49 10.50 -0.57 0.08
N GLN A 50 11.69 0.01 0.13
CA GLN A 50 12.81 -0.56 0.87
C GLN A 50 13.45 0.51 1.76
N GLY A 51 13.63 0.19 3.02
CA GLY A 51 14.55 0.90 3.90
C GLY A 51 15.94 0.29 3.80
N ASN A 52 16.97 1.12 3.62
CA ASN A 52 18.33 0.67 3.30
C ASN A 52 19.30 0.79 4.49
N ASN A 53 18.77 0.91 5.71
CA ASN A 53 19.51 1.08 6.96
C ASN A 53 18.91 0.15 8.03
N SER A 54 19.59 -0.01 9.16
CA SER A 54 19.18 -0.90 10.25
C SER A 54 17.74 -0.69 10.75
N ASP A 55 17.20 0.52 10.59
CA ASP A 55 15.83 0.89 10.98
C ASP A 55 14.94 1.34 9.80
N GLY A 56 15.37 1.04 8.56
CA GLY A 56 14.68 1.51 7.38
C GLY A 56 13.31 0.83 7.19
N VAL A 57 12.24 1.62 7.04
CA VAL A 57 10.88 1.12 6.79
C VAL A 57 10.33 1.70 5.49
N GLY A 58 9.76 0.83 4.63
CA GLY A 58 8.92 1.26 3.52
C GLY A 58 7.47 1.40 3.96
N TYR A 59 6.83 2.54 3.71
CA TYR A 59 5.45 2.79 4.12
C TYR A 59 4.53 3.10 2.93
N ILE A 60 3.31 2.56 2.99
CA ILE A 60 2.16 3.01 2.20
C ILE A 60 1.21 3.64 3.21
N GLY A 61 0.79 4.89 2.98
CA GLY A 61 0.02 5.64 3.95
C GLY A 61 -0.74 6.80 3.34
N ASN A 62 -1.77 7.23 4.07
CA ASN A 62 -2.42 8.50 3.84
C ASN A 62 -2.06 9.44 5.02
N PRO A 63 -1.29 10.51 4.81
CA PRO A 63 -0.84 11.39 5.89
C PRO A 63 -1.94 12.35 6.40
N THR A 64 -3.16 12.23 5.90
CA THR A 64 -4.30 13.09 6.26
C THR A 64 -5.30 12.35 7.16
N ASN A 65 -6.42 13.00 7.49
CA ASN A 65 -7.49 12.39 8.30
C ASN A 65 -8.37 11.39 7.55
N TYR A 66 -8.02 11.04 6.31
CA TYR A 66 -8.75 10.07 5.50
C TYR A 66 -8.18 8.67 5.63
N SER A 67 -8.99 7.68 5.27
CA SER A 67 -8.59 6.27 5.37
C SER A 67 -7.57 5.89 4.30
N LEU A 68 -6.77 4.85 4.58
CA LEU A 68 -6.05 4.08 3.57
C LEU A 68 -6.90 2.86 3.20
N GLN A 69 -7.06 2.60 1.90
CA GLN A 69 -7.91 1.52 1.40
C GLN A 69 -7.18 0.63 0.39
N PHE A 70 -7.44 -0.67 0.46
CA PHE A 70 -6.98 -1.67 -0.51
C PHE A 70 -8.18 -2.31 -1.17
N PHE A 71 -8.17 -2.41 -2.50
CA PHE A 71 -9.33 -2.84 -3.28
C PHE A 71 -8.96 -3.83 -4.38
N THR A 72 -9.94 -4.64 -4.78
CA THR A 72 -9.92 -5.49 -5.97
C THR A 72 -11.30 -5.43 -6.60
N ASN A 73 -11.40 -5.58 -7.93
CA ASN A 73 -12.67 -5.51 -8.65
C ASN A 73 -13.43 -4.18 -8.42
N GLY A 74 -12.77 -3.06 -8.76
CA GLY A 74 -13.29 -1.70 -8.58
C GLY A 74 -12.98 -1.06 -7.23
N ILE A 75 -13.23 0.25 -7.11
CA ILE A 75 -12.85 1.08 -5.94
C ILE A 75 -13.98 1.33 -4.94
N ALA A 76 -15.24 1.06 -5.32
CA ALA A 76 -16.40 1.38 -4.49
C ALA A 76 -16.47 0.55 -3.19
N ASN A 77 -15.92 -0.66 -3.19
CA ASN A 77 -16.00 -1.61 -2.09
C ASN A 77 -14.58 -2.09 -1.70
N PRO A 78 -13.84 -1.38 -0.85
CA PRO A 78 -12.50 -1.79 -0.44
C PRO A 78 -12.54 -3.12 0.32
N ARG A 79 -11.51 -3.95 0.12
CA ARG A 79 -11.32 -5.22 0.83
C ARG A 79 -10.73 -5.00 2.22
N MET A 80 -9.87 -4.00 2.36
CA MET A 80 -9.32 -3.56 3.64
C MET A 80 -9.41 -2.03 3.74
N THR A 81 -9.80 -1.54 4.91
CA THR A 81 -9.83 -0.12 5.26
C THR A 81 -9.04 0.10 6.54
N ILE A 82 -8.12 1.05 6.55
CA ILE A 82 -7.42 1.53 7.75
C ILE A 82 -7.85 2.97 7.98
N LYS A 83 -8.62 3.21 9.04
CA LYS A 83 -9.03 4.58 9.43
C LYS A 83 -7.85 5.34 10.03
N ASN A 84 -7.92 6.67 9.97
CA ASN A 84 -6.94 7.57 10.59
C ASN A 84 -6.83 7.40 12.12
N ASN A 85 -7.85 6.84 12.77
CA ASN A 85 -7.83 6.49 14.20
C ASN A 85 -7.18 5.12 14.50
N GLY A 86 -6.59 4.48 13.50
CA GLY A 86 -5.91 3.18 13.58
C GLY A 86 -6.84 1.96 13.60
N ASN A 87 -8.13 2.12 13.35
CA ASN A 87 -9.04 0.97 13.22
C ASN A 87 -8.87 0.31 11.84
N VAL A 88 -8.65 -1.00 11.84
CA VAL A 88 -8.52 -1.82 10.64
C VAL A 88 -9.80 -2.61 10.41
N GLY A 89 -10.39 -2.45 9.24
CA GLY A 89 -11.58 -3.16 8.76
C GLY A 89 -11.23 -4.10 7.62
N ILE A 90 -11.73 -5.32 7.66
CA ILE A 90 -11.69 -6.27 6.54
C ILE A 90 -13.13 -6.50 6.09
N GLY A 91 -13.41 -6.24 4.82
CA GLY A 91 -14.76 -6.30 4.25
C GLY A 91 -15.68 -5.13 4.62
N THR A 92 -15.17 -4.10 5.30
CA THR A 92 -15.97 -2.94 5.73
C THR A 92 -15.20 -1.62 5.57
N THR A 93 -15.93 -0.54 5.28
CA THR A 93 -15.44 0.84 5.26
C THR A 93 -15.51 1.52 6.64
N GLY A 94 -16.30 0.97 7.56
CA GLY A 94 -16.59 1.57 8.86
C GLY A 94 -16.19 0.71 10.05
N PRO A 95 -14.92 0.32 10.24
CA PRO A 95 -14.53 -0.50 11.39
C PRO A 95 -14.83 0.18 12.74
N GLY A 96 -15.73 -0.42 13.54
CA GLY A 96 -16.14 0.12 14.85
C GLY A 96 -15.12 -0.10 15.97
N THR A 97 -14.23 -1.07 15.79
CA THR A 97 -13.20 -1.49 16.74
C THR A 97 -11.82 -1.50 16.07
N LYS A 98 -10.75 -1.75 16.84
CA LYS A 98 -9.38 -1.77 16.32
C LYS A 98 -9.14 -2.78 15.20
N LEU A 99 -9.79 -3.94 15.29
CA LEU A 99 -9.86 -4.93 14.23
C LEU A 99 -11.33 -5.35 14.07
N HIS A 100 -11.93 -5.05 12.92
CA HIS A 100 -13.30 -5.40 12.58
C HIS A 100 -13.33 -6.23 11.29
N LEU A 101 -13.73 -7.50 11.42
CA LEU A 101 -14.02 -8.37 10.28
C LEU A 101 -15.52 -8.35 10.02
N HIS A 102 -15.94 -7.94 8.83
CA HIS A 102 -17.35 -7.91 8.43
C HIS A 102 -17.69 -9.15 7.60
N ASP A 103 -18.76 -9.84 7.98
CA ASP A 103 -19.32 -11.03 7.31
C ASP A 103 -18.27 -12.12 6.97
N GLY A 104 -17.23 -12.21 7.79
CA GLY A 104 -16.12 -13.14 7.62
C GLY A 104 -15.80 -13.92 8.90
N VAL A 105 -15.05 -15.00 8.75
CA VAL A 105 -14.58 -15.83 9.87
C VAL A 105 -13.12 -15.49 10.16
N PHE A 106 -12.80 -15.15 11.41
CA PHE A 106 -11.41 -15.02 11.84
C PHE A 106 -10.84 -16.41 12.12
N ARG A 107 -10.00 -16.91 11.20
CA ARG A 107 -9.36 -18.23 11.32
C ARG A 107 -7.91 -18.08 11.73
N VAL A 108 -7.57 -18.51 12.94
CA VAL A 108 -6.19 -18.67 13.40
C VAL A 108 -5.77 -20.11 13.11
N THR A 109 -4.75 -20.31 12.28
CA THR A 109 -4.11 -21.61 12.08
C THR A 109 -2.73 -21.55 12.70
N THR A 110 -2.46 -22.41 13.67
CA THR A 110 -1.14 -22.51 14.31
C THR A 110 -0.51 -23.85 13.95
N THR A 111 0.81 -23.89 13.98
CA THR A 111 1.61 -25.10 13.73
C THR A 111 2.12 -25.72 15.04
N SER A 112 1.67 -25.25 16.20
CA SER A 112 2.09 -25.73 17.52
C SER A 112 0.89 -25.91 18.45
N ALA A 113 0.88 -27.02 19.20
CA ALA A 113 -0.26 -27.50 19.99
C ALA A 113 -0.75 -26.57 21.12
N ASN A 114 -0.05 -25.47 21.41
CA ASN A 114 -0.39 -24.54 22.49
C ASN A 114 -1.17 -23.33 21.97
N THR A 115 -2.33 -23.58 21.36
CA THR A 115 -3.23 -22.51 20.92
C THR A 115 -4.42 -22.44 21.85
N TYR A 116 -4.44 -21.44 22.72
CA TYR A 116 -5.67 -21.04 23.41
C TYR A 116 -6.62 -20.48 22.35
N LEU A 117 -7.56 -21.30 21.89
CA LEU A 117 -8.72 -20.79 21.18
C LEU A 117 -9.49 -19.94 22.19
N MET A 118 -9.56 -18.63 21.94
CA MET A 118 -10.57 -17.80 22.59
C MET A 118 -11.91 -18.18 21.95
N GLN A 119 -12.52 -19.25 22.46
CA GLN A 119 -13.90 -19.59 22.10
C GLN A 119 -14.76 -18.54 22.80
N ALA A 120 -15.55 -17.79 22.02
CA ALA A 120 -16.56 -16.90 22.59
C ALA A 120 -17.53 -17.73 23.44
N PHE A 121 -17.81 -17.25 24.66
CA PHE A 121 -18.96 -17.71 25.44
C PHE A 121 -20.26 -17.29 24.78
#